data_AF-A0A2G8T3E5-F1
#
_entry.id   AF-A0A2G8T3E5-F1
#
_cell.length_a   1.000
_cell.length_b   1.000
_cell.length_c   1.000
_cell.angle_alpha   90.00
_cell.angle_beta   90.00
_cell.angle_gamma   90.00
#
_symmetry.space_group_name_H-M   'P 1'
#
loop_
_entity.id
_entity.type
_entity.pdbx_description
1 polymer ?
#
loop_
_entity_poly.entity_id
_entity_poly.type
_entity_poly.pdbx_seq_one_letter_code
_entity_poly.pdbx_strand_id
1 'polypeptide(L)'
;MAGYELFLKLANDCREGREIPLGALLAGMPHPEPVLLDEVGKMEAAGLLTRPATRAGTIAYVPTPQFLALLRQFSAQFGSQSILRDQQLLVVAQDGPMHDFAVTLYDNFYDLGWLYLHNFGTACFLLSSLVARVATAHGYRARIESCDVEIAKGQGRYLLGAQGHAKAGQIDGHTVCILEECMLVDFGLGNVRRNYRCDFPWALACGYQPEAAMLGGIALASGETVIWKNDWQSPGAEAKLVRDAPHLDTLYQQYHARFG
;
A
#
# COMPACT_ATOMS: atom_id res chain seq x y z
N MET A 1 8.82 14.64 2.72
CA MET A 1 9.53 15.45 3.75
C MET A 1 10.42 14.49 4.51
N ALA A 2 11.74 14.74 4.59
CA ALA A 2 12.69 13.73 5.05
C ALA A 2 12.40 13.17 6.46
N GLY A 3 12.11 14.03 7.44
CA GLY A 3 11.79 13.60 8.80
C GLY A 3 10.50 12.76 8.89
N TYR A 4 9.51 13.07 8.05
CA TYR A 4 8.26 12.30 7.99
C TYR A 4 8.49 10.90 7.41
N GLU A 5 9.19 10.79 6.29
CA GLU A 5 9.50 9.51 5.65
C GLU A 5 10.39 8.65 6.55
N LEU A 6 11.34 9.27 7.26
CA LEU A 6 12.17 8.61 8.26
C LEU A 6 11.34 8.08 9.43
N PHE A 7 10.35 8.85 9.91
CA PHE A 7 9.44 8.43 10.97
C PHE A 7 8.62 7.19 10.57
N LEU A 8 8.11 7.14 9.33
CA LEU A 8 7.41 5.96 8.82
C LEU A 8 8.32 4.75 8.66
N LYS A 9 9.53 4.95 8.12
CA LYS A 9 10.51 3.87 8.00
C LYS A 9 10.84 3.28 9.37
N LEU A 10 11.07 4.13 10.37
CA LEU A 10 11.23 3.71 11.76
C LEU A 10 10.01 2.94 12.25
N ALA A 11 8.79 3.39 11.97
CA ALA A 11 7.58 2.69 12.38
C ALA A 11 7.46 1.28 11.78
N ASN A 12 7.92 1.07 10.55
CA ASN A 12 7.92 -0.23 9.88
C ASN A 12 9.02 -1.17 10.37
N ASP A 13 10.21 -0.61 10.52
CA ASP A 13 11.41 -1.35 10.93
C ASP A 13 11.40 -1.61 12.45
N CYS A 14 10.63 -0.82 13.21
CA CYS A 14 10.44 -0.97 14.63
C CYS A 14 9.78 -2.30 14.95
N ARG A 15 10.58 -3.18 15.53
CA ARG A 15 10.09 -4.29 16.37
C ARG A 15 10.49 -3.95 17.80
N GLU A 16 9.54 -4.04 18.70
CA GLU A 16 9.73 -3.69 20.11
C GLU A 16 11.02 -4.34 20.66
N GLY A 17 11.91 -3.51 21.22
CA GLY A 17 13.19 -3.95 21.79
C GLY A 17 14.29 -4.35 20.81
N ARG A 18 14.15 -4.13 19.49
CA ARG A 18 15.20 -4.40 18.50
C ARG A 18 15.97 -3.15 18.09
N GLU A 19 17.28 -3.29 18.00
CA GLU A 19 18.17 -2.29 17.45
C GLU A 19 18.03 -2.20 15.93
N ILE A 20 17.98 -0.98 15.41
CA ILE A 20 17.95 -0.68 13.98
C ILE A 20 19.32 -0.09 13.60
N PRO A 21 20.16 -0.82 12.85
CA PRO A 21 21.44 -0.28 12.37
C PRO A 21 21.22 0.98 11.53
N LEU A 22 22.05 2.00 11.70
CA LEU A 22 21.95 3.26 10.95
C LEU A 22 21.96 3.01 9.43
N GLY A 23 22.84 2.13 8.95
CA GLY A 23 22.87 1.77 7.52
C GLY A 23 21.52 1.20 7.03
N ALA A 24 20.85 0.38 7.84
CA ALA A 24 19.53 -0.16 7.50
C ALA A 24 18.43 0.91 7.58
N LEU A 25 18.56 1.85 8.52
CA LEU A 25 17.66 2.99 8.68
C LEU A 25 17.73 3.98 7.51
N LEU A 26 18.90 4.14 6.89
CA LEU A 26 19.10 5.05 5.75
C LEU A 26 18.86 4.36 4.39
N ALA A 27 19.00 3.04 4.34
CA ALA A 27 18.90 2.28 3.10
C ALA A 27 17.54 2.49 2.39
N GLY A 28 17.60 2.78 1.10
CA GLY A 28 16.43 2.92 0.22
C GLY A 28 15.61 4.20 0.42
N MET A 29 16.07 5.14 1.24
CA MET A 29 15.41 6.43 1.42
C MET A 29 15.67 7.35 0.21
N PRO A 30 14.67 8.14 -0.24
CA PRO A 30 14.78 8.99 -1.43
C PRO A 30 15.52 10.31 -1.17
N HIS A 31 16.26 10.42 -0.06
CA HIS A 31 16.91 11.65 0.40
C HIS A 31 18.41 11.45 0.57
N PRO A 32 19.24 12.50 0.34
CA PRO A 32 20.67 12.43 0.59
C PRO A 32 20.97 12.09 2.06
N GLU A 33 22.00 11.26 2.27
CA GLU A 33 22.43 10.81 3.59
C GLU A 33 22.63 11.96 4.61
N PRO A 34 23.27 13.11 4.28
CA PRO A 34 23.42 14.21 5.24
C PRO A 34 22.09 14.76 5.75
N VAL A 35 21.07 14.81 4.90
CA VAL A 35 19.72 15.28 5.29
C VAL A 35 19.06 14.28 6.23
N LEU A 36 19.20 12.98 5.95
CA LEU A 36 18.64 11.95 6.81
C LEU A 36 19.34 11.88 8.17
N LEU A 37 20.66 12.06 8.20
CA LEU A 37 21.44 12.11 9.45
C LEU A 37 21.03 13.29 10.34
N ASP A 38 20.77 14.45 9.74
CA ASP A 38 20.24 15.62 10.46
C ASP A 38 18.86 15.33 11.07
N GLU A 39 17.96 14.68 10.32
CA GLU A 39 16.64 14.27 10.82
C GLU A 39 16.73 13.20 11.92
N VAL A 40 17.64 12.23 11.82
CA VAL A 40 17.92 11.27 12.90
C VAL A 40 18.39 12.01 14.16
N GLY A 41 19.29 12.99 14.00
CA GLY A 41 19.78 13.82 15.11
C GLY A 41 18.66 14.61 15.78
N LYS A 42 17.72 15.17 15.00
CA LYS A 42 16.52 15.85 15.53
C LYS A 42 15.62 14.90 16.32
N MET A 43 15.41 13.67 15.83
CA MET A 43 14.60 12.66 16.52
C MET A 43 15.27 12.17 17.82
N GLU A 44 16.58 11.99 17.83
CA GLU A 44 17.37 11.66 19.03
C GLU A 44 17.27 12.81 20.06
N ALA A 45 17.48 14.06 19.62
CA ALA A 45 17.35 15.24 20.48
C ALA A 45 15.93 15.43 21.05
N ALA A 46 14.90 15.02 20.30
CA ALA A 46 13.51 15.04 20.74
C ALA A 46 13.12 13.85 21.66
N GLY A 47 14.06 12.95 21.96
CA GLY A 47 13.82 11.78 22.81
C GLY A 47 13.01 10.67 22.14
N LEU A 48 12.89 10.69 20.80
CA LEU A 48 12.16 9.67 20.03
C LEU A 48 13.02 8.43 19.75
N LEU A 49 14.33 8.62 19.67
CA LEU A 49 15.30 7.54 19.49
C LEU A 49 16.33 7.58 20.60
N THR A 50 16.78 6.41 21.03
CA THR A 50 17.97 6.28 21.87
C THR A 50 19.03 5.48 21.14
N ARG A 51 20.28 5.90 21.31
CA ARG A 51 21.45 5.16 20.84
C ARG A 51 21.95 4.27 21.98
N PRO A 52 21.69 2.95 21.97
CA PRO A 52 22.18 2.08 23.02
C PRO A 52 23.71 2.13 23.08
N ALA A 53 24.24 2.12 24.30
CA ALA A 53 25.67 1.98 24.49
C ALA A 53 26.07 0.55 24.08
N THR A 54 26.86 0.44 23.01
CA THR A 54 27.67 -0.72 22.58
C THR A 54 27.11 -1.72 21.55
N ARG A 55 27.67 -1.63 20.33
CA ARG A 55 28.63 -2.61 19.76
C ARG A 55 29.73 -1.80 19.07
N ALA A 56 31.00 -2.14 19.30
CA ALA A 56 32.13 -1.38 18.76
C ALA A 56 31.98 -1.16 17.24
N GLY A 57 31.93 0.10 16.81
CA GLY A 57 31.95 0.51 15.41
C GLY A 57 30.62 0.50 14.65
N THR A 58 29.48 0.13 15.26
CA THR A 58 28.17 0.15 14.57
C THR A 58 27.21 1.10 15.26
N ILE A 59 26.73 2.13 14.54
CA ILE A 59 25.69 3.02 15.04
C ILE A 59 24.34 2.31 14.85
N ALA A 60 23.56 2.19 15.92
CA ALA A 60 22.21 1.66 15.89
C ALA A 60 21.30 2.50 16.79
N TYR A 61 20.01 2.45 16.52
CA TYR A 61 18.98 3.19 17.24
C TYR A 61 17.89 2.26 17.74
N VAL A 62 17.33 2.59 18.89
CA VAL A 62 16.15 1.95 19.47
C VAL A 62 15.05 2.99 19.60
N PRO A 63 13.83 2.71 19.08
CA PRO A 63 12.68 3.57 19.31
C PRO A 63 12.32 3.66 20.79
N THR A 64 12.08 4.87 21.31
CA THR A 64 11.71 5.06 22.72
C THR A 64 10.21 4.80 22.95
N PRO A 65 9.78 4.63 24.22
CA PRO A 65 8.36 4.61 24.54
C PRO A 65 7.60 5.85 24.07
N GLN A 66 8.27 7.01 24.02
CA GLN A 66 7.70 8.26 23.51
C GLN A 66 7.45 8.17 21.99
N PHE A 67 8.39 7.62 21.22
CA PHE A 67 8.16 7.35 19.80
C PHE A 67 6.98 6.39 19.60
N LEU A 68 6.90 5.30 20.37
CA LEU A 68 5.77 4.35 20.25
C LEU A 68 4.44 5.00 20.62
N ALA A 69 4.41 5.89 21.62
CA ALA A 69 3.23 6.65 21.97
C ALA A 69 2.83 7.63 20.85
N LEU A 70 3.80 8.32 20.26
CA LEU A 70 3.59 9.20 19.11
C LEU A 70 3.10 8.42 17.90
N LEU A 71 3.64 7.23 17.63
CA LEU A 71 3.19 6.35 16.55
C LEU A 71 1.74 5.90 16.76
N ARG A 72 1.33 5.59 18.00
CA ARG A 72 -0.07 5.27 18.32
C ARG A 72 -0.99 6.47 18.11
N GLN A 73 -0.59 7.65 18.57
CA GLN A 73 -1.35 8.90 18.35
C GLN A 73 -1.45 9.24 16.87
N PHE A 74 -0.34 9.12 16.14
CA PHE A 74 -0.27 9.28 14.70
C PHE A 74 -1.24 8.29 14.04
N SER A 75 -1.18 7.00 14.36
CA SER A 75 -2.07 5.99 13.79
C SER A 75 -3.55 6.28 14.06
N ALA A 76 -3.89 6.74 15.27
CA ALA A 76 -5.24 7.09 15.67
C ALA A 76 -5.76 8.35 14.94
N GLN A 77 -4.93 9.40 14.83
CA GLN A 77 -5.28 10.63 14.12
C GLN A 77 -5.30 10.44 12.60
N PHE A 78 -4.40 9.65 12.04
CA PHE A 78 -4.37 9.36 10.59
C PHE A 78 -5.51 8.45 10.14
N GLY A 79 -6.04 7.60 11.02
CA GLY A 79 -7.34 6.95 10.77
C GLY A 79 -8.50 7.94 10.63
N SER A 80 -8.35 9.16 11.16
CA SER A 80 -9.37 10.21 11.14
C SER A 80 -9.09 11.37 10.17
N GLN A 81 -7.89 11.48 9.61
CA GLN A 81 -7.58 12.53 8.62
C GLN A 81 -8.13 12.11 7.25
N SER A 82 -9.23 12.76 6.87
CA SER A 82 -9.84 12.67 5.56
C SER A 82 -8.90 13.28 4.51
N ILE A 83 -8.30 12.45 3.68
CA ILE A 83 -7.87 12.91 2.34
C ILE A 83 -9.16 13.25 1.58
N LEU A 84 -9.16 14.35 0.83
CA LEU A 84 -10.32 14.70 0.01
C LEU A 84 -10.58 13.55 -0.98
N ARG A 85 -11.85 13.17 -1.14
CA ARG A 85 -12.28 11.97 -1.90
C ARG A 85 -11.64 11.90 -3.31
N ASP A 86 -11.50 13.05 -3.95
CA ASP A 86 -10.89 13.26 -5.27
C ASP A 86 -9.37 12.98 -5.34
N GLN A 87 -8.68 12.93 -4.20
CA GLN A 87 -7.25 12.63 -4.12
C GLN A 87 -6.94 11.18 -3.74
N GLN A 88 -7.98 10.37 -3.51
CA GLN A 88 -7.81 9.00 -3.02
C GLN A 88 -7.77 7.96 -4.13
N LEU A 89 -8.37 8.28 -5.27
CA LEU A 89 -8.33 7.48 -6.48
C LEU A 89 -7.56 8.25 -7.55
N LEU A 90 -6.65 7.56 -8.22
CA LEU A 90 -6.09 8.03 -9.49
C LEU A 90 -6.39 7.02 -10.58
N VAL A 91 -7.07 7.47 -11.64
CA VAL A 91 -7.36 6.66 -12.83
C VAL A 91 -6.59 7.24 -14.02
N VAL A 92 -5.75 6.42 -14.63
CA VAL A 92 -5.02 6.75 -15.86
C VAL A 92 -5.45 5.77 -16.95
N ALA A 93 -6.64 6.02 -17.50
CA ALA A 93 -7.25 5.19 -18.53
C ALA A 93 -7.58 6.02 -19.77
N GLN A 94 -7.35 5.45 -20.95
CA GLN A 94 -7.66 6.12 -22.22
C GLN A 94 -9.13 5.97 -22.62
N ASP A 95 -9.81 4.96 -22.09
CA ASP A 95 -11.21 4.67 -22.38
C ASP A 95 -12.14 5.36 -21.36
N GLY A 96 -12.93 6.33 -21.83
CA GLY A 96 -13.82 7.15 -21.00
C GLY A 96 -14.83 6.34 -20.19
N PRO A 97 -15.62 5.46 -20.82
CA PRO A 97 -16.51 4.54 -20.11
C PRO A 97 -15.84 3.72 -18.99
N MET A 98 -14.63 3.18 -19.23
CA MET A 98 -13.91 2.42 -18.20
C MET A 98 -13.38 3.31 -17.09
N HIS A 99 -12.92 4.51 -17.43
CA HIS A 99 -12.55 5.52 -16.44
C HIS A 99 -13.74 5.82 -15.51
N ASP A 100 -14.90 6.14 -16.08
CA ASP A 100 -16.09 6.51 -15.32
C ASP A 100 -16.62 5.34 -14.48
N PHE A 101 -16.50 4.11 -15.00
CA PHE A 101 -16.82 2.92 -14.24
C PHE A 101 -15.88 2.73 -13.04
N ALA A 102 -14.57 2.86 -13.21
CA ALA A 102 -13.60 2.73 -12.13
C ALA A 102 -13.81 3.81 -11.03
N VAL A 103 -14.11 5.05 -11.43
CA VAL A 103 -14.48 6.14 -10.51
C VAL A 103 -15.75 5.80 -9.75
N THR A 104 -16.84 5.45 -10.46
CA THR A 104 -18.11 5.07 -9.85
C THR A 104 -17.96 3.90 -8.88
N LEU A 105 -17.16 2.90 -9.27
CA LEU A 105 -16.90 1.72 -8.46
C LEU A 105 -16.18 2.10 -7.16
N TYR A 106 -15.11 2.89 -7.24
CA TYR A 106 -14.41 3.38 -6.06
C TYR A 106 -15.32 4.20 -5.14
N ASP A 107 -16.11 5.08 -5.74
CA ASP A 107 -17.06 5.95 -5.06
C ASP A 107 -18.10 5.15 -4.27
N ASN A 108 -18.64 4.09 -4.86
CA ASN A 108 -19.55 3.19 -4.18
C ASN A 108 -18.88 2.45 -3.02
N PHE A 109 -17.64 1.99 -3.19
CA PHE A 109 -16.88 1.31 -2.12
C PHE A 109 -16.57 2.26 -0.97
N TYR A 110 -16.25 3.52 -1.28
CA TYR A 110 -16.08 4.58 -0.30
C TYR A 110 -17.39 4.85 0.46
N ASP A 111 -18.53 4.92 -0.24
CA ASP A 111 -19.83 5.28 0.33
C ASP A 111 -20.50 4.13 1.14
N LEU A 112 -20.16 2.86 0.90
CA LEU A 112 -20.53 1.73 1.77
C LEU A 112 -19.85 1.76 3.14
N GLY A 113 -19.01 2.76 3.35
CA GLY A 113 -18.25 2.99 4.54
C GLY A 113 -16.82 3.12 4.11
N TRP A 114 -16.27 4.32 4.29
CA TRP A 114 -14.84 4.59 4.43
C TRP A 114 -14.08 3.45 5.13
N LEU A 115 -14.76 2.81 6.10
CA LEU A 115 -14.38 1.59 6.80
C LEU A 115 -14.06 0.37 5.90
N TYR A 116 -14.67 0.15 4.73
CA TYR A 116 -14.29 -0.95 3.84
C TYR A 116 -12.88 -0.78 3.29
N LEU A 117 -12.54 0.42 2.83
CA LEU A 117 -11.19 0.76 2.39
C LEU A 117 -10.23 0.84 3.60
N HIS A 118 -10.67 1.34 4.75
CA HIS A 118 -9.82 1.42 5.94
C HIS A 118 -9.56 0.07 6.62
N ASN A 119 -10.57 -0.82 6.65
CA ASN A 119 -10.53 -2.15 7.30
C ASN A 119 -9.97 -3.21 6.37
N PHE A 120 -10.33 -3.16 5.09
CA PHE A 120 -9.97 -4.19 4.11
C PHE A 120 -9.05 -3.68 3.01
N GLY A 121 -8.74 -2.39 2.89
CA GLY A 121 -7.76 -1.90 1.90
C GLY A 121 -6.34 -2.45 2.10
N THR A 122 -6.06 -3.08 3.24
CA THR A 122 -4.83 -3.88 3.47
C THR A 122 -4.97 -5.37 3.12
N ALA A 123 -6.16 -5.82 2.73
CA ALA A 123 -6.52 -7.18 2.35
C ALA A 123 -6.78 -7.24 0.83
N CYS A 124 -5.72 -7.03 0.04
CA CYS A 124 -5.78 -6.93 -1.42
C CYS A 124 -6.56 -8.08 -2.09
N PHE A 125 -6.37 -9.32 -1.65
CA PHE A 125 -7.10 -10.51 -2.14
C PHE A 125 -8.62 -10.36 -2.06
N LEU A 126 -9.13 -9.89 -0.93
CA LEU A 126 -10.56 -9.67 -0.72
C LEU A 126 -11.08 -8.50 -1.54
N LEU A 127 -10.33 -7.40 -1.61
CA LEU A 127 -10.72 -6.20 -2.39
C LEU A 127 -10.76 -6.49 -3.89
N SER A 128 -9.71 -7.09 -4.43
CA SER A 128 -9.64 -7.44 -5.85
C SER A 128 -10.72 -8.46 -6.24
N SER A 129 -11.06 -9.37 -5.33
CA SER A 129 -12.21 -10.27 -5.51
C SER A 129 -13.55 -9.53 -5.55
N LEU A 130 -13.75 -8.55 -4.65
CA LEU A 130 -14.98 -7.76 -4.59
C LEU A 130 -15.12 -6.85 -5.82
N VAL A 131 -14.03 -6.21 -6.25
CA VAL A 131 -13.98 -5.45 -7.51
C VAL A 131 -14.37 -6.34 -8.69
N ALA A 132 -13.76 -7.53 -8.81
CA ALA A 132 -14.07 -8.46 -9.90
C ALA A 132 -15.54 -8.91 -9.88
N ARG A 133 -16.06 -9.23 -8.70
CA ARG A 133 -17.45 -9.66 -8.52
C ARG A 133 -18.44 -8.58 -8.92
N VAL A 134 -18.21 -7.34 -8.49
CA VAL A 134 -19.06 -6.19 -8.83
C VAL A 134 -18.97 -5.90 -10.33
N ALA A 135 -17.77 -5.83 -10.91
CA ALA A 135 -17.60 -5.60 -12.34
C ALA A 135 -18.33 -6.66 -13.19
N THR A 136 -18.26 -7.93 -12.79
CA THR A 136 -18.99 -9.03 -13.43
C THR A 136 -20.52 -8.82 -13.35
N ALA A 137 -21.02 -8.36 -12.21
CA ALA A 137 -22.45 -8.05 -12.04
C ALA A 137 -22.91 -6.87 -12.94
N HIS A 138 -22.01 -5.94 -13.25
CA HIS A 138 -22.23 -4.86 -14.23
C HIS A 138 -22.03 -5.28 -15.69
N GLY A 139 -21.78 -6.57 -15.96
CA GLY A 139 -21.66 -7.13 -17.30
C GLY A 139 -20.25 -7.08 -17.90
N TYR A 140 -19.24 -6.68 -17.12
CA TYR A 140 -17.84 -6.67 -17.56
C TYR A 140 -17.16 -8.01 -17.33
N ARG A 141 -16.25 -8.40 -18.22
CA ARG A 141 -15.28 -9.46 -17.96
C ARG A 141 -14.26 -8.96 -16.95
N ALA A 142 -14.15 -9.67 -15.84
CA ALA A 142 -13.20 -9.34 -14.78
C ALA A 142 -12.48 -10.60 -14.30
N ARG A 143 -11.18 -10.47 -14.03
CA ARG A 143 -10.38 -11.53 -13.41
C ARG A 143 -9.42 -10.96 -12.38
N ILE A 144 -8.96 -11.81 -11.48
CA ILE A 144 -7.95 -11.46 -10.49
C ILE A 144 -6.59 -11.92 -11.03
N GLU A 145 -5.58 -11.07 -10.91
CA GLU A 145 -4.19 -11.42 -11.26
C GLU A 145 -3.32 -11.28 -10.01
N SER A 146 -2.51 -12.31 -9.72
CA SER A 146 -1.48 -12.21 -8.69
C SER A 146 -0.29 -11.45 -9.24
N CYS A 147 0.22 -10.52 -8.45
CA CYS A 147 1.31 -9.63 -8.82
C CYS A 147 2.11 -9.20 -7.59
N ASP A 148 3.16 -8.42 -7.83
CA ASP A 148 3.77 -7.50 -6.89
C ASP A 148 3.69 -6.06 -7.41
N VAL A 149 3.84 -5.10 -6.51
CA VAL A 149 3.87 -3.67 -6.84
C VAL A 149 5.22 -3.10 -6.47
N GLU A 150 5.88 -2.50 -7.44
CA GLU A 150 7.08 -1.70 -7.24
C GLU A 150 6.72 -0.21 -7.28
N ILE A 151 7.09 0.52 -6.23
CA ILE A 151 6.96 1.97 -6.16
C ILE A 151 8.35 2.57 -6.06
N ALA A 152 8.78 3.27 -7.10
CA ALA A 152 10.11 3.85 -7.21
C ALA A 152 10.07 5.38 -7.20
N LYS A 153 11.03 6.00 -6.49
CA LYS A 153 11.25 7.46 -6.49
C LYS A 153 12.73 7.78 -6.31
N GLY A 154 13.36 8.33 -7.34
CA GLY A 154 14.81 8.56 -7.32
C GLY A 154 15.55 7.23 -7.13
N GLN A 155 16.33 7.10 -6.06
CA GLN A 155 17.00 5.85 -5.68
C GLN A 155 16.20 4.98 -4.71
N GLY A 156 15.06 5.47 -4.20
CA GLY A 156 14.23 4.74 -3.27
C GLY A 156 13.27 3.77 -3.97
N ARG A 157 13.06 2.60 -3.36
CA ARG A 157 12.14 1.58 -3.85
C ARG A 157 11.35 0.96 -2.70
N TYR A 158 10.03 0.90 -2.85
CA TYR A 158 9.12 0.16 -1.98
C TYR A 158 8.50 -1.00 -2.76
N LEU A 159 8.36 -2.15 -2.12
CA LEU A 159 7.79 -3.36 -2.71
C LEU A 159 6.58 -3.82 -1.90
N LEU A 160 5.48 -4.11 -2.58
CA LEU A 160 4.27 -4.70 -2.01
C LEU A 160 4.02 -6.06 -2.66
N GLY A 161 3.85 -7.10 -1.86
CA GLY A 161 3.55 -8.44 -2.37
C GLY A 161 4.73 -9.20 -2.96
N ALA A 162 5.93 -8.60 -3.04
CA ALA A 162 7.14 -9.27 -3.52
C ALA A 162 7.59 -10.42 -2.60
N GLN A 163 8.27 -11.41 -3.19
CA GLN A 163 8.78 -12.59 -2.48
C GLN A 163 9.72 -12.22 -1.32
N GLY A 164 9.48 -12.78 -0.14
CA GLY A 164 10.32 -12.58 1.05
C GLY A 164 10.10 -11.25 1.77
N HIS A 165 9.07 -10.48 1.41
CA HIS A 165 8.77 -9.17 1.98
C HIS A 165 7.56 -9.16 2.93
N ALA A 166 6.79 -10.26 3.02
CA ALA A 166 5.66 -10.36 3.95
C ALA A 166 6.09 -10.33 5.43
N LYS A 167 5.24 -9.74 6.28
CA LYS A 167 5.41 -9.82 7.74
C LYS A 167 5.05 -11.23 8.21
N ALA A 168 5.53 -11.62 9.40
CA ALA A 168 5.19 -12.91 9.99
C ALA A 168 3.66 -13.09 10.10
N GLY A 169 3.14 -14.21 9.59
CA GLY A 169 1.70 -14.49 9.54
C GLY A 169 0.96 -13.93 8.32
N GLN A 170 1.66 -13.21 7.44
CA GLN A 170 1.16 -12.81 6.12
C GLN A 170 1.76 -13.72 5.04
N ILE A 171 1.06 -13.86 3.92
CA ILE A 171 1.63 -14.47 2.72
C ILE A 171 2.31 -13.39 1.89
N ASP A 172 3.38 -13.75 1.20
CA ASP A 172 3.86 -12.96 0.08
C ASP A 172 2.77 -12.95 -1.02
N GLY A 173 2.71 -11.87 -1.79
CA GLY A 173 1.74 -11.69 -2.86
C GLY A 173 0.87 -10.46 -2.71
N HIS A 174 0.57 -9.85 -3.85
CA HIS A 174 -0.48 -8.86 -4.03
C HIS A 174 -1.43 -9.35 -5.12
N THR A 175 -2.62 -8.76 -5.20
CA THR A 175 -3.57 -9.06 -6.28
C THR A 175 -4.23 -7.80 -6.76
N VAL A 176 -4.49 -7.76 -8.06
CA VAL A 176 -5.24 -6.69 -8.73
C VAL A 176 -6.41 -7.30 -9.49
N CYS A 177 -7.37 -6.47 -9.88
CA CYS A 177 -8.41 -6.87 -10.80
C CYS A 177 -8.09 -6.36 -12.21
N ILE A 178 -8.17 -7.25 -13.21
CA ILE A 178 -8.09 -6.89 -14.63
C ILE A 178 -9.52 -6.87 -15.18
N LEU A 179 -9.90 -5.73 -15.76
CA LEU A 179 -11.21 -5.49 -16.39
C LEU A 179 -11.05 -5.43 -17.91
N GLU A 180 -11.87 -6.21 -18.61
CA GLU A 180 -11.96 -6.28 -20.08
C GLU A 180 -10.63 -6.48 -20.82
N GLU A 181 -9.60 -6.98 -20.15
CA GLU A 181 -8.21 -7.03 -20.65
C GLU A 181 -7.70 -5.66 -21.14
N CYS A 182 -8.25 -4.56 -20.61
CA CYS A 182 -7.86 -3.21 -21.00
C CYS A 182 -7.53 -2.30 -19.80
N MET A 183 -7.93 -2.69 -18.59
CA MET A 183 -7.72 -1.91 -17.37
C MET A 183 -7.28 -2.79 -16.21
N LEU A 184 -6.30 -2.32 -15.46
CA LEU A 184 -5.88 -2.83 -14.17
C LEU A 184 -6.45 -1.92 -13.08
N VAL A 185 -7.08 -2.52 -12.06
CA VAL A 185 -7.66 -1.83 -10.89
C VAL A 185 -7.06 -2.39 -9.62
N ASP A 186 -6.52 -1.52 -8.77
CA ASP A 186 -5.92 -1.86 -7.48
C ASP A 186 -6.49 -1.00 -6.37
N PHE A 187 -7.42 -1.57 -5.60
CA PHE A 187 -8.01 -0.95 -4.40
C PHE A 187 -7.36 -1.48 -3.10
N GLY A 188 -6.29 -2.27 -3.22
CA GLY A 188 -5.62 -2.96 -2.11
C GLY A 188 -4.38 -2.23 -1.57
N LEU A 189 -4.30 -0.90 -1.72
CA LEU A 189 -3.10 -0.11 -1.46
C LEU A 189 -3.00 0.44 -0.02
N GLY A 190 -3.87 -0.01 0.88
CA GLY A 190 -3.85 0.41 2.29
C GLY A 190 -2.51 0.10 2.98
N ASN A 191 -1.80 -0.96 2.57
CA ASN A 191 -0.48 -1.28 3.12
C ASN A 191 0.59 -0.29 2.65
N VAL A 192 0.48 0.24 1.43
CA VAL A 192 1.34 1.32 0.95
C VAL A 192 1.14 2.56 1.81
N ARG A 193 -0.12 2.91 2.12
CA ARG A 193 -0.39 4.07 2.97
C ARG A 193 0.17 3.94 4.38
N ARG A 194 0.02 2.76 4.97
CA ARG A 194 0.49 2.48 6.34
C ARG A 194 2.02 2.40 6.44
N ASN A 195 2.68 1.84 5.42
CA ASN A 195 4.11 1.48 5.51
C ASN A 195 5.00 2.24 4.50
N TYR A 196 4.48 3.06 3.59
CA TYR A 196 5.30 3.83 2.65
C TYR A 196 5.07 5.34 2.82
N ARG A 197 3.86 5.83 2.57
CA ARG A 197 3.49 7.24 2.78
C ARG A 197 1.99 7.42 2.96
N CYS A 198 1.57 8.22 3.94
CA CYS A 198 0.15 8.37 4.29
C CYS A 198 -0.72 9.01 3.20
N ASP A 199 -0.11 9.79 2.32
CA ASP A 199 -0.74 10.55 1.25
C ASP A 199 -0.70 9.81 -0.09
N PHE A 200 -0.27 8.54 -0.09
CA PHE A 200 -0.41 7.67 -1.27
C PHE A 200 -1.88 7.43 -1.58
N PRO A 201 -2.31 7.39 -2.85
CA PRO A 201 -3.71 7.05 -3.19
C PRO A 201 -4.18 5.75 -2.54
N TRP A 202 -5.45 5.69 -2.13
CA TRP A 202 -6.08 4.47 -1.63
C TRP A 202 -6.32 3.45 -2.75
N ALA A 203 -6.54 3.96 -3.96
CA ALA A 203 -6.81 3.17 -5.14
C ALA A 203 -6.10 3.75 -6.35
N LEU A 204 -5.69 2.86 -7.25
CA LEU A 204 -5.12 3.20 -8.54
C LEU A 204 -5.82 2.37 -9.61
N ALA A 205 -6.02 2.97 -10.78
CA ALA A 205 -6.41 2.23 -11.98
C ALA A 205 -5.64 2.75 -13.19
N CYS A 206 -5.21 1.86 -14.08
CA CYS A 206 -4.52 2.22 -15.30
C CYS A 206 -4.81 1.28 -16.46
N GLY A 207 -4.36 1.64 -17.66
CA GLY A 207 -4.39 0.73 -18.80
C GLY A 207 -3.66 -0.58 -18.49
N TYR A 208 -4.29 -1.71 -18.78
CA TYR A 208 -3.65 -3.01 -18.76
C TYR A 208 -2.82 -3.16 -20.03
N GLN A 209 -1.49 -3.18 -19.88
CA GLN A 209 -0.53 -3.23 -20.98
C GLN A 209 0.53 -4.27 -20.65
N PRO A 210 0.20 -5.57 -20.76
CA PRO A 210 1.13 -6.61 -20.41
C PRO A 210 2.33 -6.62 -21.37
N GLU A 211 3.52 -6.31 -20.84
CA GLU A 211 4.77 -6.37 -21.58
C GLU A 211 5.82 -7.10 -20.73
N ALA A 212 6.29 -8.24 -21.24
CA ALA A 212 7.15 -9.17 -20.51
C ALA A 212 6.55 -9.52 -19.13
N ALA A 213 7.12 -9.00 -18.05
CA ALA A 213 6.69 -9.24 -16.67
C ALA A 213 5.93 -8.05 -16.04
N MET A 214 5.63 -7.00 -16.81
CA MET A 214 4.88 -5.84 -16.35
C MET A 214 3.41 -5.98 -16.75
N LEU A 215 2.48 -5.70 -15.84
CA LEU A 215 1.03 -5.65 -16.12
C LEU A 215 0.57 -4.25 -16.52
N GLY A 216 1.19 -3.22 -15.94
CA GLY A 216 0.88 -1.81 -16.15
C GLY A 216 1.68 -0.91 -15.22
N GLY A 217 1.56 0.41 -15.41
CA GLY A 217 2.25 1.38 -14.56
C GLY A 217 1.68 2.79 -14.63
N ILE A 218 1.91 3.55 -13.56
CA ILE A 218 1.45 4.93 -13.40
C ILE A 218 2.61 5.79 -12.87
N ALA A 219 2.80 6.96 -13.48
CA ALA A 219 3.60 8.03 -12.88
C ALA A 219 2.69 8.93 -12.03
N LEU A 220 3.03 9.10 -10.75
CA LEU A 220 2.30 9.97 -9.84
C LEU A 220 2.82 11.41 -9.95
N ALA A 221 1.94 12.39 -9.70
CA ALA A 221 2.31 13.81 -9.70
C ALA A 221 3.40 14.14 -8.65
N SER A 222 3.52 13.31 -7.61
CA SER A 222 4.55 13.43 -6.58
C SER A 222 5.92 12.86 -6.98
N GLY A 223 6.05 12.34 -8.21
CA GLY A 223 7.30 11.89 -8.82
C GLY A 223 7.60 10.39 -8.67
N GLU A 224 6.74 9.63 -8.00
CA GLU A 224 6.84 8.17 -7.94
C GLU A 224 6.41 7.53 -9.27
N THR A 225 7.01 6.39 -9.60
CA THR A 225 6.47 5.46 -10.59
C THR A 225 5.99 4.20 -9.88
N VAL A 226 4.74 3.82 -10.14
CA VAL A 226 4.11 2.60 -9.63
C VAL A 226 4.04 1.61 -10.78
N ILE A 227 4.55 0.40 -10.59
CA ILE A 227 4.56 -0.66 -11.60
C ILE A 227 4.02 -1.94 -10.97
N TRP A 228 3.04 -2.56 -11.62
CA TRP A 228 2.57 -3.89 -11.25
C TRP A 228 3.29 -4.93 -12.10
N LYS A 229 3.84 -5.95 -11.45
CA LYS A 229 4.64 -7.00 -12.09
C LYS A 229 4.09 -8.38 -11.78
N ASN A 230 4.32 -9.33 -12.67
CA ASN A 230 3.91 -10.72 -12.52
C ASN A 230 5.02 -11.72 -12.92
N ASP A 231 6.30 -11.30 -12.86
CA ASP A 231 7.46 -12.21 -13.00
C ASP A 231 7.47 -13.29 -11.91
N TRP A 232 6.88 -13.00 -10.76
CA TRP A 232 6.68 -13.96 -9.70
C TRP A 232 5.22 -13.94 -9.21
N GLN A 233 4.65 -15.14 -9.08
CA GLN A 233 3.31 -15.32 -8.51
C GLN A 233 3.43 -16.07 -7.19
N SER A 234 2.68 -15.61 -6.18
CA SER A 234 2.68 -16.25 -4.87
C SER A 234 2.07 -17.65 -4.96
N PRO A 235 2.77 -18.72 -4.52
CA PRO A 235 2.20 -20.06 -4.48
C PRO A 235 0.97 -20.16 -3.56
N GLY A 236 0.82 -19.22 -2.62
CA GLY A 236 -0.32 -19.15 -1.70
C GLY A 236 -1.48 -18.27 -2.17
N ALA A 237 -1.37 -17.62 -3.34
CA ALA A 237 -2.39 -16.67 -3.81
C ALA A 237 -3.75 -17.33 -4.00
N GLU A 238 -3.80 -18.46 -4.72
CA GLU A 238 -5.05 -19.17 -4.99
C GLU A 238 -5.72 -19.65 -3.70
N ALA A 239 -4.94 -20.27 -2.80
CA ALA A 239 -5.45 -20.71 -1.49
C ALA A 239 -5.99 -19.54 -0.65
N LYS A 240 -5.41 -18.34 -0.78
CA LYS A 240 -5.91 -17.13 -0.11
C LYS A 240 -7.22 -16.65 -0.71
N LEU A 241 -7.36 -16.65 -2.03
CA LEU A 241 -8.61 -16.31 -2.72
C LEU A 241 -9.74 -17.25 -2.31
N VAL A 242 -9.49 -18.56 -2.32
CA VAL A 242 -10.45 -19.57 -1.87
C VAL A 242 -10.84 -19.36 -0.40
N ARG A 243 -9.89 -19.02 0.46
CA ARG A 243 -10.16 -18.75 1.89
C ARG A 243 -11.03 -17.51 2.09
N ASP A 244 -10.86 -16.48 1.26
CA ASP A 244 -11.60 -15.23 1.37
C ASP A 244 -12.99 -15.29 0.72
N ALA A 245 -13.21 -16.24 -0.21
CA ALA A 245 -14.46 -16.38 -0.96
C ALA A 245 -15.74 -16.43 -0.10
N PRO A 246 -15.81 -17.09 1.08
CA PRO A 246 -17.01 -17.08 1.92
C PRO A 246 -17.39 -15.69 2.44
N HIS A 247 -16.41 -14.79 2.59
CA HIS A 247 -16.67 -13.41 3.01
C HIS A 247 -17.23 -12.58 1.86
N LEU A 248 -16.81 -12.87 0.62
CA LEU A 248 -17.14 -12.11 -0.58
C LEU A 248 -18.65 -11.97 -0.79
N ASP A 249 -19.42 -13.04 -0.62
CA ASP A 249 -20.87 -13.01 -0.84
C ASP A 249 -21.58 -12.05 0.12
N THR A 250 -21.16 -12.03 1.38
CA THR A 250 -21.72 -11.10 2.37
C THR A 250 -21.43 -9.65 1.99
N LEU A 251 -20.19 -9.34 1.59
CA LEU A 251 -19.80 -7.98 1.22
C LEU A 251 -20.50 -7.54 -0.08
N TYR A 252 -20.59 -8.44 -1.06
CA TYR A 252 -21.28 -8.18 -2.32
C TYR A 252 -22.78 -7.95 -2.11
N GLN A 253 -23.44 -8.73 -1.25
CA GLN A 253 -24.85 -8.51 -0.91
C GLN A 253 -25.08 -7.12 -0.30
N GLN A 254 -24.18 -6.65 0.56
CA GLN A 254 -24.26 -5.30 1.12
C GLN A 254 -24.07 -4.23 0.03
N TYR A 255 -23.12 -4.43 -0.89
CA TYR A 255 -22.93 -3.56 -2.04
C TYR A 255 -24.20 -3.48 -2.90
N HIS A 256 -24.71 -4.64 -3.31
CA HIS A 256 -25.88 -4.73 -4.17
C HIS A 256 -27.14 -4.16 -3.50
N ALA A 257 -27.32 -4.37 -2.19
CA ALA A 257 -28.46 -3.80 -1.46
C ALA A 257 -28.43 -2.25 -1.44
N ARG A 258 -27.26 -1.64 -1.61
CA ARG A 258 -27.10 -0.18 -1.56
C ARG A 258 -27.13 0.49 -2.94
N PHE A 259 -26.57 -0.16 -3.96
CA PHE A 259 -26.32 0.44 -5.28
C PHE A 259 -26.85 -0.38 -6.48
N GLY A 260 -27.40 -1.57 -6.24
CA GLY A 260 -28.00 -2.44 -7.26
C GLY A 260 -29.47 -2.18 -7.51
#